data_AF-X1DJG7-F1
#
_entry.id   AF-X1DJG7-F1
#
_cell.length_a   1.000
_cell.length_b   1.000
_cell.length_c   1.000
_cell.angle_alpha   90.00
_cell.angle_beta   90.00
_cell.angle_gamma   90.00
#
_symmetry.space_group_name_H-M   'P 1'
#
loop_
_entity.id
_entity.type
_entity.pdbx_description
1 polymer ?
#
loop_
_entity_poly.entity_id
_entity_poly.type
_entity_poly.pdbx_seq_one_letter_code
_entity_poly.pdbx_strand_id
1 'polypeptide(L)' 'ELHRVLKQNGILSFSDHHMKENEIISKVTDKGLFKLLRKGERAYNFIKK' A
#
# COMPACT_ATOMS: atom_id res chain seq x y z
N GLU A 1 -4.57 11.33 1.74
CA GLU A 1 -5.00 11.41 3.15
C GLU A 1 -4.41 10.34 4.07
N LEU A 2 -4.49 9.03 3.78
CA LEU A 2 -3.95 7.99 4.70
C LEU A 2 -2.49 8.17 5.13
N HIS A 3 -1.64 8.73 4.25
CA HIS A 3 -0.24 9.02 4.59
C HIS A 3 -0.09 10.04 5.74
N ARG A 4 -1.08 10.90 6.02
CA ARG A 4 -1.00 11.91 7.09
C ARG A 4 -1.21 11.28 8.48
N VAL A 5 -1.94 10.17 8.56
CA VAL A 5 -2.26 9.49 9.82
C VAL A 5 -1.15 8.50 10.22
N LEU A 6 -0.49 7.88 9.24
CA LEU A 6 0.60 6.93 9.48
C LEU A 6 1.91 7.64 9.85
N LYS A 7 2.59 7.14 10.89
CA LYS A 7 3.98 7.54 11.22
C LYS A 7 4.95 7.06 10.14
N GLN A 8 6.16 7.63 10.09
CA GLN A 8 7.25 7.13 9.25
C GLN A 8 7.44 5.63 9.49
N ASN A 9 7.73 4.86 8.43
CA ASN A 9 7.85 3.40 8.47
C ASN A 9 6.58 2.65 8.91
N GLY A 10 5.44 3.33 9.05
CA GLY A 10 4.16 2.69 9.33
C GLY A 10 3.72 1.78 8.17
N ILE A 11 2.99 0.72 8.52
CA ILE A 11 2.51 -0.27 7.54
C ILE A 11 1.06 0.04 7.17
N LEU A 12 0.80 0.15 5.87
CA LEU A 12 -0.54 0.14 5.28
C LEU A 12 -0.82 -1.26 4.74
N SER A 13 -1.82 -1.94 5.29
CA SER A 13 -2.34 -3.21 4.77
C SER A 13 -3.60 -2.93 3.95
N PHE A 14 -3.61 -3.32 2.68
CA PHE A 14 -4.69 -3.02 1.74
C PHE A 14 -5.14 -4.27 0.98
N SER A 15 -6.46 -4.44 0.85
CA SER A 15 -7.11 -5.50 0.10
C SER A 15 -8.39 -4.97 -0.53
N ASP A 16 -8.55 -5.17 -1.82
CA ASP A 16 -9.78 -4.89 -2.56
C ASP A 16 -9.96 -5.98 -3.61
N HIS A 17 -11.12 -6.63 -3.62
CA HIS A 17 -11.39 -7.74 -4.53
C HIS A 17 -11.80 -7.28 -5.93
N HIS A 18 -12.17 -6.01 -6.10
CA HIS A 18 -12.47 -5.43 -7.41
C HIS A 18 -11.21 -5.04 -8.18
N MET A 19 -10.11 -4.82 -7.47
CA MET A 19 -8.87 -4.34 -8.05
C MET A 19 -7.90 -5.49 -8.34
N LYS A 20 -7.22 -5.40 -9.49
CA LYS A 20 -6.13 -6.32 -9.83
C LYS A 20 -4.85 -5.93 -9.09
N GLU A 21 -3.98 -6.89 -8.86
CA GLU A 21 -2.68 -6.70 -8.19
C GLU A 21 -1.89 -5.48 -8.69
N ASN A 22 -1.67 -5.41 -10.01
CA ASN A 22 -0.89 -4.32 -10.61
C ASN A 22 -1.55 -2.96 -10.41
N GLU A 23 -2.88 -2.92 -10.38
CA GLU A 23 -3.64 -1.70 -10.15
C GLU A 23 -3.48 -1.22 -8.70
N ILE A 24 -3.54 -2.16 -7.74
CA ILE A 24 -3.32 -1.89 -6.32
C ILE A 24 -1.91 -1.32 -6.11
N ILE A 25 -0.89 -2.01 -6.64
CA ILE A 25 0.50 -1.60 -6.48
C ILE A 25 0.73 -0.23 -7.12
N SER A 26 0.27 -0.04 -8.36
CA SER A 26 0.42 1.23 -9.08
C SER A 26 -0.24 2.39 -8.32
N LYS A 27 -1.52 2.27 -7.95
CA LYS A 27 -2.25 3.37 -7.29
C LYS A 27 -1.70 3.72 -5.91
N VAL A 28 -1.25 2.74 -5.12
CA VAL A 28 -0.72 3.00 -3.77
C VAL A 28 0.69 3.60 -3.83
N THR A 29 1.50 3.23 -4.83
CA THR A 29 2.90 3.68 -4.96
C THR A 29 3.07 4.92 -5.83
N ASP A 30 2.05 5.33 -6.60
CA ASP A 30 2.09 6.42 -7.60
C ASP A 30 2.72 7.72 -7.10
N LYS A 31 2.39 8.13 -5.87
CA LYS A 31 2.89 9.38 -5.27
C LYS A 31 4.25 9.24 -4.58
N GLY A 32 4.86 8.06 -4.63
CA GLY A 32 6.14 7.75 -3.96
C GLY A 32 6.09 7.73 -2.43
N LEU A 33 4.93 7.99 -1.81
CA LEU A 33 4.72 8.04 -0.35
C LEU A 33 4.76 6.67 0.32
N PHE A 34 4.47 5.62 -0.45
CA PHE A 34 4.46 4.25 0.01
C PHE A 34 5.34 3.41 -0.90
N LYS A 35 5.92 2.34 -0.34
CA LYS A 35 6.65 1.31 -1.08
C LYS A 35 6.02 -0.04 -0.77
N LEU A 36 5.85 -0.89 -1.77
CA LEU A 36 5.41 -2.27 -1.54
C LEU A 36 6.46 -2.98 -0.67
N LEU A 37 6.01 -3.50 0.48
CA LEU A 37 6.85 -4.25 1.41
C LEU A 37 6.75 -5.74 1.09
N ARG A 38 5.53 -6.27 1.01
CA ARG A 38 5.26 -7.66 0.63
C ARG A 38 3.83 -7.85 0.16
N LYS A 39 3.61 -8.83 -0.72
CA LYS A 39 2.30 -9.40 -1.01
C LYS A 39 2.00 -10.51 0.00
N GLY A 40 0.88 -10.39 0.70
CA GLY A 40 0.32 -11.47 1.51
C GLY A 40 -0.73 -12.26 0.73
N GLU A 41 -1.30 -13.28 1.36
CA GLU A 41 -2.32 -14.14 0.74
C GLU A 41 -3.61 -13.38 0.39
N ARG A 42 -4.02 -12.45 1.26
CA ARG A 42 -5.27 -11.68 1.11
C ARG A 42 -5.08 -10.17 1.01
N ALA A 43 -3.90 -9.66 1.31
CA ALA A 43 -3.64 -8.22 1.39
C ALA A 43 -2.21 -7.87 0.99
N TYR A 44 -2.03 -6.67 0.46
CA TYR A 44 -0.76 -6.08 0.11
C TYR A 44 -0.31 -5.17 1.24
N ASN A 45 0.93 -5.35 1.69
CA ASN A 45 1.51 -4.53 2.73
C ASN A 45 2.46 -3.51 2.11
N PHE A 46 2.27 -2.25 2.46
CA PHE A 46 3.11 -1.14 2.03
C PHE A 46 3.72 -0.46 3.23
N ILE A 47 4.97 -0.02 3.11
CA ILE A 47 5.64 0.80 4.12
C ILE A 47 5.58 2.27 3.71
N LYS A 48 5.19 3.15 4.64
CA LYS A 48 5.26 4.60 4.44
C LYS A 48 6.73 5.02 4.43
N LYS A 49 7.14 5.73 3.38
CA LYS A 49 8.48 6.29 3.28
C LYS A 49 8.70 7.43 4.23
#